data_AF-T1B282-F1
#
_entry.id   AF-T1B282-F1
#
_cell.length_a   1.000
_cell.length_b   1.000
_cell.length_c   1.000
_cell.angle_alpha   90.00
_cell.angle_beta   90.00
_cell.angle_gamma   90.00
#
_symmetry.space_group_name_H-M   'P 1'
#
loop_
_entity.id
_entity.type
_entity.pdbx_description
1 polymer ?
#
loop_
_entity_poly.entity_id
_entity_poly.type
_entity_poly.pdbx_seq_one_letter_code
_entity_poly.pdbx_strand_id
1 'polypeptide(L)'
;MFGMAKGLDYTLDYFRRGLFSSKPFGVEPSEAWSDDSWWRDQDKRKFILNPGFDVIHGGDAVGTVLGGNLCTLNLLQGTEFMPKFNDAILFLEDDDGTRPHTFDRDLQSLIHQPDFDQVNSIVIGRFQKASGMTKGLLTKIINTKKELRRIPV
;
A
#
# COMPACT_ATOMS: atom_id res chain seq x y z
N MET A 1 -2.14 -11.67 13.29
CA MET A 1 -2.55 -10.25 13.35
C MET A 1 -3.41 -9.94 14.58
N PHE A 2 -4.48 -10.70 14.87
CA PHE A 2 -5.39 -10.44 16.02
C PHE A 2 -4.89 -10.85 17.42
N GLY A 3 -3.58 -11.05 17.58
CA GLY A 3 -2.96 -11.46 18.85
C GLY A 3 -2.26 -10.32 19.60
N MET A 4 -2.37 -9.08 19.12
CA MET A 4 -1.74 -7.93 19.78
C MET A 4 -2.52 -7.53 21.03
N ALA A 5 -1.83 -7.46 22.18
CA ALA A 5 -2.42 -7.00 23.43
C ALA A 5 -2.64 -5.48 23.47
N LYS A 6 -1.86 -4.72 22.69
CA LYS A 6 -1.88 -3.24 22.63
C LYS A 6 -1.93 -2.77 21.17
N GLY A 7 -2.68 -1.70 20.87
CA GLY A 7 -2.70 -1.07 19.54
C GLY A 7 -3.41 -1.90 18.45
N LEU A 8 -4.38 -2.73 18.82
CA LEU A 8 -5.18 -3.55 17.90
C LEU A 8 -6.49 -2.86 17.47
N ASP A 9 -6.91 -1.79 18.17
CA ASP A 9 -8.23 -1.18 18.03
C ASP A 9 -8.52 -0.71 16.61
N TYR A 10 -7.57 -0.02 15.97
CA TYR A 10 -7.70 0.45 14.59
C TYR A 10 -7.94 -0.73 13.64
N THR A 11 -7.16 -1.81 13.74
CA THR A 11 -7.33 -3.00 12.90
C THR A 11 -8.68 -3.65 13.12
N LEU A 12 -9.13 -3.78 14.38
CA LEU A 12 -10.44 -4.37 14.68
C LEU A 12 -11.60 -3.54 14.18
N ASP A 13 -11.52 -2.21 14.28
CA ASP A 13 -12.55 -1.31 13.76
C ASP A 13 -12.71 -1.46 12.24
N TYR A 14 -11.64 -1.28 11.47
CA TYR A 14 -11.69 -1.41 10.01
C TYR A 14 -12.00 -2.84 9.54
N PHE A 15 -11.49 -3.85 10.23
CA PHE A 15 -11.87 -5.24 9.96
C PHE A 15 -13.38 -5.45 10.13
N ARG A 16 -13.96 -4.90 11.21
CA ARG A 16 -15.40 -5.02 11.43
C ARG A 16 -16.22 -4.27 10.39
N ARG A 17 -15.78 -3.07 10.00
CA ARG A 17 -16.42 -2.28 8.93
C ARG A 17 -16.38 -3.01 7.59
N GLY A 18 -15.25 -3.65 7.27
CA GLY A 18 -15.07 -4.38 6.01
C GLY A 18 -15.82 -5.71 5.93
N LEU A 19 -15.90 -6.48 7.02
CA LEU A 19 -16.52 -7.82 7.00
C LEU A 19 -17.95 -7.89 7.50
N PHE A 20 -18.37 -7.02 8.42
CA PHE A 20 -19.68 -7.10 9.07
C PHE A 20 -20.64 -5.97 8.69
N SER A 21 -20.25 -5.12 7.74
CA SER A 21 -21.08 -4.03 7.24
C SER A 21 -20.98 -3.95 5.72
N SER A 22 -22.09 -3.59 5.08
CA SER A 22 -22.16 -3.26 3.65
C SER A 22 -22.20 -1.74 3.40
N LYS A 23 -22.20 -0.92 4.46
CA LYS A 23 -22.21 0.54 4.34
C LYS A 23 -20.83 1.03 3.88
N PRO A 24 -20.77 2.02 2.96
CA PRO A 24 -19.53 2.70 2.64
C PRO A 24 -18.88 3.31 3.89
N PHE A 25 -17.54 3.31 3.93
CA PHE A 25 -16.77 3.96 4.99
C PHE A 25 -15.49 4.57 4.41
N GLY A 26 -15.08 5.70 4.96
CA GLY A 26 -13.78 6.30 4.69
C GLY A 26 -12.67 5.59 5.45
N VAL A 27 -11.46 5.57 4.87
CA VAL A 27 -10.24 5.09 5.53
C VAL A 27 -9.43 6.28 6.00
N GLU A 28 -9.45 6.50 7.31
CA GLU A 28 -8.67 7.54 7.99
C GLU A 28 -7.29 7.02 8.40
N PRO A 29 -6.24 7.85 8.38
CA PRO A 29 -4.95 7.44 8.93
C PRO A 29 -5.08 7.07 10.42
N SER A 30 -4.41 6.00 10.85
CA SER A 30 -4.30 5.70 12.28
C SER A 30 -3.60 6.83 13.03
N GLU A 31 -3.94 7.14 14.28
CA GLU A 31 -3.26 8.20 15.05
C GLU A 31 -1.77 7.91 15.26
N ALA A 32 -1.45 6.65 15.50
CA ALA A 32 -0.09 6.15 15.64
C ALA A 32 0.09 4.85 14.87
N TRP A 33 1.34 4.51 14.59
CA TRP A 33 1.73 3.25 13.96
C TRP A 33 2.91 2.62 14.71
N SER A 34 3.07 1.31 14.56
CA SER A 34 4.16 0.54 15.16
C SER A 34 4.74 -0.42 14.13
N ASP A 35 6.01 -0.80 14.31
CA ASP A 35 6.71 -1.75 13.43
C ASP A 35 7.76 -2.41 14.32
N ASP A 36 7.28 -3.38 15.09
CA ASP A 36 7.97 -4.07 16.16
C ASP A 36 7.49 -5.53 16.18
N SER A 37 8.35 -6.45 16.64
CA SER A 37 8.04 -7.88 16.72
C SER A 37 7.14 -8.22 17.91
N TRP A 38 5.93 -7.67 17.92
CA TRP A 38 4.94 -7.81 19.01
C TRP A 38 4.61 -9.27 19.35
N TRP A 39 4.77 -10.19 18.38
CA TRP A 39 4.54 -11.63 18.58
C TRP A 39 5.61 -12.29 19.45
N ARG A 40 6.79 -11.67 19.60
CA ARG A 40 7.85 -12.11 20.51
C ARG A 40 7.73 -11.46 21.88
N ASP A 41 7.36 -10.19 21.91
CA ASP A 41 7.26 -9.39 23.13
C ASP A 41 6.09 -8.40 23.02
N GLN A 42 5.06 -8.60 23.84
CA GLN A 42 3.83 -7.81 23.83
C GLN A 42 3.95 -6.52 24.64
N ASP A 43 4.98 -6.40 25.49
CA ASP A 43 5.17 -5.24 26.35
C ASP A 43 6.10 -4.20 25.73
N LYS A 44 7.12 -4.66 24.98
CA LYS A 44 8.08 -3.78 24.31
C LYS A 44 7.54 -3.23 22.98
N ARG A 45 6.52 -2.38 23.07
CA ARG A 45 5.87 -1.73 21.92
C ARG A 45 6.36 -0.30 21.74
N LYS A 46 6.58 0.12 20.49
CA LYS A 46 6.95 1.50 20.16
C LYS A 46 5.99 2.09 19.14
N PHE A 47 5.06 2.89 19.65
CA PHE A 47 4.14 3.66 18.82
C PHE A 47 4.79 4.98 18.38
N ILE A 48 4.59 5.33 17.12
CA ILE A 48 5.10 6.52 16.46
C ILE A 48 3.89 7.30 15.95
N LEU A 49 3.86 8.61 16.22
CA LEU A 49 2.79 9.47 15.71
C LEU A 49 2.73 9.41 14.19
N ASN A 50 1.52 9.25 13.65
CA ASN A 50 1.30 9.20 12.23
C ASN A 50 0.99 10.61 11.70
N PRO A 51 1.80 11.18 10.79
CA PRO A 51 1.51 12.48 10.20
C PRO A 51 0.31 12.46 9.24
N GLY A 52 -0.22 11.29 8.90
CA GLY A 52 -1.34 11.12 7.97
C GLY A 52 -0.89 10.62 6.60
N PHE A 53 -1.75 10.84 5.60
CA PHE A 53 -1.44 10.52 4.21
C PHE A 53 -0.53 11.58 3.60
N ASP A 54 0.36 11.14 2.71
CA ASP A 54 1.17 11.99 1.86
C ASP A 54 0.60 11.97 0.44
N VAL A 55 0.42 13.13 -0.18
CA VAL A 55 0.00 13.26 -1.59
C VAL A 55 1.25 13.47 -2.45
N ILE A 56 1.52 12.55 -3.38
CA ILE A 56 2.60 12.68 -4.36
C ILE A 56 2.07 13.34 -5.63
N HIS A 57 0.97 12.82 -6.17
CA HIS A 57 0.22 13.43 -7.26
C HIS A 57 -1.22 13.69 -6.82
N GLY A 58 -1.66 14.94 -6.87
CA GLY A 58 -3.03 15.31 -6.53
C GLY A 58 -4.02 14.94 -7.64
N GLY A 59 -5.27 14.71 -7.25
CA GLY A 59 -6.41 14.48 -8.14
C GLY A 59 -7.41 13.54 -7.51
N ASP A 60 -8.48 13.24 -8.25
CA ASP A 60 -9.57 12.37 -7.82
C ASP A 60 -9.70 11.18 -8.78
N ALA A 61 -9.99 10.01 -8.24
CA ALA A 61 -10.19 8.79 -9.02
C ALA A 61 -11.25 7.90 -8.38
N VAL A 62 -11.94 7.12 -9.21
CA VAL A 62 -12.88 6.07 -8.80
C VAL A 62 -12.54 4.83 -9.60
N GLY A 63 -12.61 3.66 -8.96
CA GLY A 63 -12.22 2.42 -9.60
C GLY A 63 -12.33 1.21 -8.72
N THR A 64 -12.08 0.04 -9.32
CA THR A 64 -12.05 -1.23 -8.59
C THR A 64 -10.73 -1.36 -7.85
N VAL A 65 -10.77 -1.68 -6.56
CA VAL A 65 -9.53 -1.89 -5.78
C VAL A 65 -8.88 -3.21 -6.17
N LEU A 66 -7.62 -3.14 -6.57
CA LEU A 66 -6.74 -4.29 -6.81
C LEU A 66 -5.42 -4.10 -6.06
N GLY A 67 -4.68 -5.18 -5.83
CA GLY A 67 -3.32 -5.12 -5.29
C GLY A 67 -3.13 -5.95 -4.03
N GLY A 68 -2.53 -5.33 -3.01
CA GLY A 68 -1.95 -5.99 -1.83
C GLY A 68 -0.42 -5.92 -1.90
N ASN A 69 0.22 -7.03 -1.59
CA ASN A 69 1.67 -7.14 -1.63
C ASN A 69 2.20 -7.09 -3.08
N LEU A 70 3.08 -6.13 -3.39
CA LEU A 70 3.56 -5.82 -4.74
C LEU A 70 4.35 -6.99 -5.34
N CYS A 71 5.33 -7.52 -4.61
CA CYS A 71 6.15 -8.62 -5.12
C CYS A 71 5.33 -9.91 -5.30
N THR A 72 4.31 -10.14 -4.47
CA THR A 72 3.36 -11.25 -4.65
C THR A 72 2.48 -11.05 -5.88
N LEU A 73 1.94 -9.85 -6.09
CA LEU A 73 1.17 -9.53 -7.30
C LEU A 73 2.02 -9.74 -8.57
N ASN A 74 3.32 -9.44 -8.51
CA ASN A 74 4.25 -9.65 -9.61
C ASN A 74 4.35 -11.14 -10.02
N LEU A 75 4.13 -12.09 -9.11
CA LEU A 75 4.17 -13.53 -9.41
C LEU A 75 3.01 -13.97 -10.32
N LEU A 76 1.94 -13.17 -10.44
CA LEU A 76 0.81 -13.47 -11.31
C LEU A 76 1.06 -13.02 -12.76
N GLN A 77 2.06 -12.16 -13.00
CA GLN A 77 2.34 -11.59 -14.32
C GLN A 77 2.65 -12.68 -15.34
N GLY A 78 2.01 -12.60 -16.51
CA GLY A 78 2.11 -13.61 -17.57
C GLY A 78 1.29 -14.89 -17.34
N THR A 79 0.52 -14.98 -16.25
CA THR A 79 -0.38 -16.10 -15.96
C THR A 79 -1.85 -15.71 -16.20
N GLU A 80 -2.73 -16.71 -16.25
CA GLU A 80 -4.20 -16.49 -16.32
C GLU A 80 -4.79 -15.86 -15.04
N PHE A 81 -4.02 -15.83 -13.95
CA PHE A 81 -4.45 -15.31 -12.65
C PHE A 81 -4.18 -13.81 -12.49
N MET A 82 -3.45 -13.17 -13.41
CA MET A 82 -3.23 -11.73 -13.37
C MET A 82 -4.58 -11.01 -13.56
N PRO A 83 -5.01 -10.15 -12.62
CA PRO A 83 -6.25 -9.41 -12.79
C PRO A 83 -6.11 -8.39 -13.92
N LYS A 84 -7.21 -8.15 -14.64
CA LYS A 84 -7.31 -7.02 -15.57
C LYS A 84 -7.50 -5.74 -14.79
N PHE A 85 -6.86 -4.65 -15.23
CA PHE A 85 -6.92 -3.38 -14.49
C PHE A 85 -8.29 -2.69 -14.60
N ASN A 86 -8.92 -2.59 -15.78
CA ASN A 86 -10.33 -2.15 -15.94
C ASN A 86 -10.76 -1.03 -14.97
N ASP A 87 -10.20 0.18 -15.13
CA ASP A 87 -10.45 1.32 -14.22
C ASP A 87 -10.04 1.00 -12.76
N ALA A 88 -8.84 0.47 -12.55
CA ALA A 88 -8.39 0.04 -11.22
C ALA A 88 -7.83 1.19 -10.36
N ILE A 89 -8.02 1.05 -9.05
CA ILE A 89 -7.20 1.72 -8.04
C ILE A 89 -6.24 0.67 -7.45
N LEU A 90 -4.94 0.87 -7.64
CA LEU A 90 -3.93 -0.07 -7.13
C LEU A 90 -3.54 0.27 -5.70
N PHE A 91 -3.86 -0.61 -4.75
CA PHE A 91 -3.35 -0.56 -3.38
C PHE A 91 -2.09 -1.42 -3.32
N LEU A 92 -0.91 -0.81 -3.20
CA LEU A 92 0.38 -1.50 -3.26
C LEU A 92 1.12 -1.37 -1.93
N GLU A 93 1.57 -2.49 -1.37
CA GLU A 93 2.45 -2.53 -0.20
C GLU A 93 3.55 -3.57 -0.37
N ASP A 94 4.57 -3.52 0.49
CA ASP A 94 5.61 -4.53 0.56
C ASP A 94 6.18 -4.61 1.99
N ASP A 95 6.83 -5.73 2.32
CA ASP A 95 7.30 -6.04 3.67
C ASP A 95 8.73 -5.52 3.99
N ASP A 96 9.29 -5.96 5.11
CA ASP A 96 10.63 -5.60 5.60
C ASP A 96 11.78 -6.11 4.72
N GLY A 97 11.51 -7.04 3.80
CA GLY A 97 12.44 -7.54 2.80
C GLY A 97 12.64 -6.55 1.65
N THR A 98 11.66 -5.68 1.38
CA THR A 98 11.77 -4.72 0.28
C THR A 98 12.83 -3.65 0.55
N ARG A 99 13.41 -3.11 -0.52
CA ARG A 99 14.32 -1.96 -0.50
C ARG A 99 13.88 -0.98 -1.59
N PRO A 100 14.32 0.29 -1.58
CA PRO A 100 13.83 1.26 -2.56
C PRO A 100 14.02 0.82 -4.01
N HIS A 101 15.13 0.17 -4.32
CA HIS A 101 15.41 -0.35 -5.67
C HIS A 101 14.57 -1.60 -6.02
N THR A 102 14.18 -2.41 -5.02
CA THR A 102 13.29 -3.57 -5.21
C THR A 102 11.88 -3.09 -5.52
N PHE A 103 11.33 -2.19 -4.69
CA PHE A 103 10.04 -1.58 -4.95
C PHE A 103 10.00 -0.87 -6.31
N ASP A 104 11.06 -0.13 -6.66
CA ASP A 104 11.18 0.57 -7.94
C ASP A 104 11.10 -0.37 -9.15
N ARG A 105 11.89 -1.46 -9.15
CA ARG A 105 11.90 -2.41 -10.26
C ARG A 105 10.62 -3.23 -10.35
N ASP A 106 10.01 -3.58 -9.23
CA ASP A 106 8.76 -4.36 -9.18
C ASP A 106 7.57 -3.49 -9.64
N LEU A 107 7.55 -2.22 -9.23
CA LEU A 107 6.60 -1.23 -9.73
C LEU A 107 6.77 -1.03 -11.25
N GLN A 108 8.01 -0.94 -11.74
CA GLN A 108 8.26 -0.84 -13.18
C GLN A 108 7.78 -2.09 -13.93
N SER A 109 7.97 -3.29 -13.37
CA SER A 109 7.45 -4.54 -13.96
C SER A 109 5.91 -4.53 -14.05
N LEU A 110 5.25 -4.00 -13.02
CA LEU A 110 3.80 -3.85 -12.99
C LEU A 110 3.31 -2.83 -14.01
N ILE A 111 3.99 -1.68 -14.15
CA ILE A 111 3.68 -0.64 -15.13
C ILE A 111 3.76 -1.17 -16.57
N HIS A 112 4.63 -2.14 -16.83
CA HIS A 112 4.77 -2.75 -18.16
C HIS A 112 3.74 -3.85 -18.45
N GLN A 113 2.83 -4.18 -17.52
CA GLN A 113 1.79 -5.17 -17.79
C GLN A 113 0.78 -4.64 -18.81
N PRO A 114 0.11 -5.54 -19.56
CA PRO A 114 -1.01 -5.15 -20.41
C PRO A 114 -2.06 -4.37 -19.64
N ASP A 115 -2.71 -3.42 -20.30
CA ASP A 115 -3.82 -2.63 -19.78
C ASP A 115 -3.47 -1.72 -18.58
N PHE A 116 -2.18 -1.51 -18.25
CA PHE A 116 -1.80 -0.64 -17.14
C PHE A 116 -2.24 0.82 -17.35
N ASP A 117 -2.43 1.24 -18.61
CA ASP A 117 -3.01 2.54 -18.96
C ASP A 117 -4.46 2.74 -18.46
N GLN A 118 -5.12 1.67 -18.01
CA GLN A 118 -6.44 1.69 -17.37
C GLN A 118 -6.38 1.81 -15.83
N VAL A 119 -5.19 1.97 -15.24
CA VAL A 119 -5.06 2.27 -13.82
C VAL A 119 -5.39 3.73 -13.59
N ASN A 120 -6.37 4.00 -12.74
CA ASN A 120 -6.87 5.35 -12.46
C ASN A 120 -6.15 6.04 -11.30
N SER A 121 -5.63 5.28 -10.33
CA SER A 121 -4.79 5.82 -9.24
C SER A 121 -4.01 4.73 -8.51
N ILE A 122 -3.03 5.14 -7.70
CA ILE A 122 -2.26 4.26 -6.84
C ILE A 122 -2.36 4.75 -5.39
N VAL A 123 -2.49 3.83 -4.44
CA VAL A 123 -2.36 4.07 -3.00
C VAL A 123 -1.22 3.19 -2.49
N ILE A 124 -0.22 3.78 -1.84
CA ILE A 124 0.97 3.06 -1.38
C ILE A 124 0.93 2.89 0.15
N GLY A 125 1.04 1.65 0.61
CA GLY A 125 1.10 1.30 2.02
C GLY A 125 2.35 1.85 2.70
N ARG A 126 2.28 2.02 4.03
CA ARG A 126 3.44 2.44 4.82
C ARG A 126 4.51 1.35 4.79
N PHE A 127 5.71 1.72 4.35
CA PHE A 127 6.88 0.84 4.40
C PHE A 127 7.34 0.56 5.84
N GLN A 128 7.78 -0.68 6.09
CA GLN A 128 8.46 -1.03 7.33
C GLN A 128 9.81 -0.30 7.43
N LYS A 129 10.27 -0.05 8.66
CA LYS A 129 11.50 0.72 8.97
C LYS A 129 12.73 0.11 8.31
N ALA A 130 12.80 -1.21 8.26
CA ALA A 130 13.94 -1.95 7.70
C ALA A 130 14.11 -1.73 6.20
N SER A 131 13.05 -1.32 5.48
CA SER A 131 13.12 -1.05 4.04
C SER A 131 14.08 0.07 3.70
N GLY A 132 14.27 1.05 4.61
CA GLY A 132 15.03 2.27 4.32
C GLY A 132 14.33 3.19 3.32
N MET A 133 13.06 2.95 2.99
CA MET A 133 12.29 3.86 2.14
C MET A 133 12.07 5.20 2.86
N THR A 134 12.32 6.29 2.16
CA THR A 134 12.02 7.65 2.63
C THR A 134 11.03 8.30 1.69
N LYS A 135 10.28 9.29 2.18
CA LYS A 135 9.36 10.09 1.34
C LYS A 135 10.05 10.64 0.09
N GLY A 136 11.25 11.20 0.24
CA GLY A 136 12.01 11.74 -0.89
C GLY A 136 12.41 10.69 -1.92
N LEU A 137 12.80 9.48 -1.49
CA LEU A 137 13.10 8.37 -2.40
C LEU A 137 11.84 7.87 -3.11
N LEU A 138 10.73 7.70 -2.38
CA LEU A 138 9.46 7.28 -2.96
C LEU A 138 8.95 8.30 -3.98
N THR A 139 8.91 9.59 -3.63
CA THR A 139 8.53 10.66 -4.57
C THR A 139 9.44 10.66 -5.80
N LYS A 140 10.75 10.45 -5.64
CA LYS A 140 11.67 10.32 -6.77
C LYS A 140 11.35 9.11 -7.64
N ILE A 141 11.10 7.95 -7.04
CA ILE A 141 10.70 6.71 -7.74
C ILE A 141 9.45 6.97 -8.56
N ILE A 142 8.39 7.53 -7.97
CA ILE A 142 7.13 7.82 -8.66
C ILE A 142 7.34 8.81 -9.81
N ASN A 143 8.03 9.93 -9.55
CA ASN A 143 8.21 11.00 -10.55
C ASN A 143 9.06 10.59 -11.77
N THR A 144 9.86 9.52 -11.68
CA THR A 144 10.64 9.02 -12.82
C THR A 144 9.81 8.20 -13.81
N LYS A 145 8.63 7.71 -13.42
CA LYS A 145 7.71 6.97 -14.31
C LYS A 145 6.78 7.94 -15.02
N LYS A 146 6.78 7.93 -16.36
CA LYS A 146 6.00 8.89 -17.15
C LYS A 146 4.51 8.55 -17.14
N GLU A 147 4.22 7.27 -17.04
CA GLU A 147 2.90 6.63 -17.02
C GLU A 147 2.10 7.10 -15.79
N LEU A 148 2.78 7.35 -14.67
CA LEU A 148 2.14 7.76 -13.41
C LEU A 148 1.83 9.25 -13.32
N ARG A 149 2.31 10.09 -14.26
CA ARG A 149 2.21 11.56 -14.17
C ARG A 149 0.78 12.11 -14.22
N ARG A 150 -0.17 11.32 -14.72
CA ARG A 150 -1.55 11.75 -14.96
C ARG A 150 -2.56 11.14 -14.00
N ILE A 151 -2.10 10.30 -13.07
CA ILE A 151 -2.96 9.63 -12.10
C ILE A 151 -2.60 10.07 -10.68
N PRO A 152 -3.59 10.17 -9.77
CA PRO A 152 -3.33 10.41 -8.35
C PRO A 152 -2.49 9.30 -7.73
N VAL A 153 -1.56 9.69 -6.86
CA VAL A 153 -0.67 8.80 -6.08
C VAL A 153 -0.49 9.34 -4.68
#